data_AF-A0AAD9Z5T5-F1
#
_entry.id   AF-A0AAD9Z5T5-F1
#
_cell.length_a   1.000
_cell.length_b   1.000
_cell.length_c   1.000
_cell.angle_alpha   90.00
_cell.angle_beta   90.00
_cell.angle_gamma   90.00
#
_symmetry.space_group_name_H-M   'P 1'
#
loop_
_entity.id
_entity.type
_entity.pdbx_description
1 polymer ?
#
loop_
_entity_poly.entity_id
_entity_poly.type
_entity_poly.pdbx_seq_one_letter_code
_entity_poly.pdbx_strand_id
1 'polypeptide(L)'
;MYFPGMSGGGGGGQTAGMSDQEAAMVKAMQGAMESCPFKTVISGGMGFALGGAFGLFMSSMSYDTPMSASGQQLVNLPLREQLRRGFKDMGSRSFSSAKNFGLVGAIFAGTECCIEGYRAKNDLTNGIAAGCITGGALGAKAGPQAAAIGCVGFAAFSAAIDSYMRMD
;
A
#
# COMPACT_ATOMS: atom_id res chain seq x y z
N MET A 1 -2.09 -7.34 10.96
CA MET A 1 -1.76 -7.82 9.61
C MET A 1 -0.68 -8.89 9.70
N TYR A 2 -1.05 -10.13 9.41
CA TYR A 2 -0.14 -11.08 8.81
C TYR A 2 0.23 -10.49 7.44
N PHE A 3 1.49 -10.09 7.22
CA PHE A 3 1.95 -9.59 5.92
C PHE A 3 2.56 -10.76 5.14
N PRO A 4 1.85 -11.42 4.21
CA PRO A 4 2.43 -12.37 3.28
C PRO A 4 3.26 -11.57 2.27
N GLY A 5 4.56 -11.47 2.54
CA GLY A 5 5.50 -10.68 1.74
C GLY A 5 6.50 -9.86 2.56
N MET A 6 6.27 -9.71 3.86
CA MET A 6 7.35 -9.48 4.84
C MET A 6 7.52 -10.70 5.75
N SER A 7 7.32 -11.88 5.18
CA SER A 7 8.13 -13.02 5.56
C SER A 7 9.56 -12.70 5.10
N GLY A 8 10.30 -11.98 5.94
CA GLY A 8 11.74 -12.23 6.01
C GLY A 8 11.91 -13.75 6.00
N GLY A 9 12.62 -14.25 4.99
CA GLY A 9 12.81 -15.68 4.85
C GLY A 9 13.29 -16.28 6.16
N GLY A 10 12.65 -17.37 6.59
CA GLY A 10 13.23 -18.29 7.56
C GLY A 10 12.94 -18.02 9.03
N GLY A 11 11.69 -17.80 9.42
CA GLY A 11 11.25 -17.81 10.83
C GLY A 11 11.18 -19.21 11.47
N GLY A 12 12.07 -20.14 11.09
CA GLY A 12 12.08 -21.52 11.60
C GLY A 12 13.43 -22.05 12.09
N GLY A 13 14.51 -21.27 12.01
CA GLY A 13 15.84 -21.81 12.34
C GLY A 13 16.98 -20.82 12.58
N GLN A 14 16.73 -19.51 12.68
CA GLN A 14 17.81 -18.50 12.75
C GLN A 14 18.22 -18.06 14.17
N THR A 15 17.76 -18.73 15.23
CA THR A 15 18.20 -18.44 16.61
C THR A 15 19.14 -19.50 17.18
N ALA A 16 19.88 -20.21 16.32
CA ALA A 16 20.98 -21.07 16.73
C ALA A 16 22.31 -20.34 16.47
N GLY A 17 22.67 -19.37 17.33
CA GLY A 17 24.04 -18.83 17.39
C GLY A 17 24.27 -17.32 17.29
N MET A 18 23.26 -16.46 17.43
CA MET A 18 23.48 -15.00 17.46
C MET A 18 24.11 -14.56 18.79
N SER A 19 25.14 -13.73 18.70
CA SER A 19 25.80 -13.07 19.83
C SER A 19 24.81 -12.21 20.65
N ASP A 20 25.07 -11.98 21.94
CA ASP A 20 24.21 -11.14 22.80
C ASP A 20 23.94 -9.73 22.20
N GLN A 21 24.89 -9.24 21.39
CA GLN A 21 24.81 -7.96 20.68
C GLN A 21 23.85 -8.00 19.49
N GLU A 22 23.83 -9.11 18.76
CA GLU A 22 22.88 -9.39 17.68
C GLU A 22 21.47 -9.63 18.20
N ALA A 23 21.32 -10.35 19.32
CA ALA A 23 20.03 -10.53 19.99
C ALA A 23 19.46 -9.21 20.51
N ALA A 24 20.32 -8.33 21.06
CA ALA A 24 19.93 -6.98 21.47
C ALA A 24 19.52 -6.11 20.27
N MET A 25 20.22 -6.23 19.14
CA MET A 25 19.89 -5.52 17.91
C MET A 25 18.55 -6.01 17.31
N VAL A 26 18.30 -7.32 17.29
CA VAL A 26 17.01 -7.89 16.85
C VAL A 26 15.87 -7.45 17.77
N LYS A 27 16.07 -7.44 19.09
CA LYS A 27 15.06 -6.98 20.04
C LYS A 27 14.75 -5.49 19.90
N ALA A 28 15.77 -4.66 19.65
CA ALA A 28 15.59 -3.25 19.35
C ALA A 28 14.85 -3.05 18.01
N MET A 29 15.17 -3.86 17.00
CA MET A 29 14.53 -3.82 15.69
C MET A 29 13.10 -4.34 15.72
N GLN A 30 12.80 -5.36 16.53
CA GLN A 30 11.45 -5.86 16.81
C GLN A 30 10.60 -4.82 17.54
N GLY A 31 11.16 -4.18 18.57
CA GLY A 31 10.47 -3.09 19.27
C GLY A 31 10.18 -1.88 18.36
N ALA A 32 11.09 -1.58 17.42
CA ALA A 32 10.83 -0.59 16.39
C ALA A 32 9.74 -1.06 15.40
N MET A 33 9.76 -2.34 15.00
CA MET A 33 8.77 -2.97 14.11
C MET A 33 7.35 -3.04 14.68
N GLU A 34 7.21 -3.11 16.01
CA GLU A 34 5.91 -3.08 16.68
C GLU A 34 5.35 -1.66 16.85
N SER A 35 6.14 -0.63 16.58
CA SER A 35 5.65 0.74 16.73
C SER A 35 4.70 1.13 15.59
N CYS A 36 3.51 1.65 15.94
CA CYS A 36 2.54 2.16 14.97
C CYS A 36 3.11 3.14 13.92
N PRO A 37 3.96 4.14 14.27
CA PRO A 37 4.53 5.01 13.26
C PRO A 37 5.42 4.25 12.27
N PHE A 38 6.21 3.29 12.74
CA PHE A 38 7.07 2.50 11.87
C PHE A 38 6.27 1.57 10.95
N LYS A 39 5.26 0.86 11.50
CA LYS A 39 4.35 0.00 10.73
C LYS A 39 3.62 0.80 9.64
N THR A 40 3.20 2.02 9.97
CA THR A 40 2.56 2.96 9.03
C THR A 40 3.50 3.43 7.93
N VAL A 41 4.75 3.79 8.27
CA VAL A 41 5.75 4.24 7.29
C VAL A 41 6.14 3.11 6.35
N ILE A 42 6.37 1.91 6.86
CA ILE A 42 6.73 0.75 6.02
C ILE A 42 5.58 0.37 5.10
N SER A 43 4.36 0.21 5.63
CA SER A 43 3.19 -0.15 4.81
C SER A 43 2.87 0.92 3.77
N GLY A 44 2.98 2.20 4.14
CA GLY A 44 2.85 3.31 3.21
C GLY A 44 3.96 3.31 2.15
N GLY A 45 5.20 3.00 2.53
CA GLY A 45 6.33 2.87 1.60
C GLY A 45 6.16 1.71 0.62
N MET A 46 5.72 0.54 1.11
CA MET A 46 5.41 -0.61 0.27
C MET A 46 4.25 -0.32 -0.68
N GLY A 47 3.17 0.29 -0.19
CA GLY A 47 2.06 0.74 -1.03
C GLY A 47 2.50 1.76 -2.08
N PHE A 48 3.38 2.69 -1.72
CA PHE A 48 3.93 3.67 -2.65
C PHE A 48 4.76 3.00 -3.76
N ALA A 49 5.64 2.07 -3.40
CA ALA A 49 6.46 1.33 -4.37
C ALA A 49 5.59 0.51 -5.33
N LEU A 50 4.64 -0.27 -4.80
CA LEU A 50 3.71 -1.06 -5.60
C LEU A 50 2.83 -0.18 -6.51
N GLY A 51 2.32 0.94 -5.97
CA GLY A 51 1.52 1.89 -6.75
C GLY A 51 2.32 2.62 -7.83
N GLY A 52 3.61 2.87 -7.59
CA GLY A 52 4.51 3.46 -8.59
C GLY A 52 4.78 2.50 -9.75
N ALA A 53 5.09 1.25 -9.44
CA ALA A 53 5.28 0.19 -10.44
C ALA A 53 3.99 -0.04 -11.26
N PHE A 54 2.86 -0.21 -10.57
CA PHE A 54 1.56 -0.37 -11.21
C PHE A 54 1.16 0.84 -12.06
N GLY A 55 1.38 2.06 -11.56
CA GLY A 55 1.07 3.29 -12.30
C GLY A 55 1.96 3.49 -13.52
N LEU A 56 3.24 3.10 -13.45
CA LEU A 56 4.15 3.13 -14.60
C LEU A 56 3.70 2.13 -15.67
N PHE A 57 3.35 0.90 -15.26
CA PHE A 57 2.84 -0.14 -16.15
C PHE A 57 1.51 0.25 -16.82
N MET A 58 0.56 0.80 -16.07
CA MET A 58 -0.71 1.28 -16.62
C MET A 58 -0.47 2.43 -17.60
N SER A 59 0.49 3.31 -17.29
CA SER A 59 0.85 4.42 -18.17
C SER A 59 1.49 3.94 -19.48
N SER A 60 2.33 2.90 -19.46
CA SER A 60 2.93 2.36 -20.68
C SER A 60 1.87 1.75 -21.60
N MET A 61 0.90 1.01 -21.06
CA MET A 61 -0.21 0.47 -21.86
C MET A 61 -1.07 1.56 -22.50
N SER A 62 -1.28 2.68 -21.80
CA SER A 62 -2.07 3.80 -22.35
C SER A 62 -1.34 4.60 -23.44
N TYR A 63 -0.01 4.51 -23.51
CA TYR A 63 0.80 5.17 -24.54
C TYR A 63 0.83 4.39 -25.87
N ASP A 64 0.57 3.07 -25.85
CA ASP A 64 0.44 2.24 -27.06
C ASP A 64 -0.84 2.53 -27.87
N THR A 65 -1.82 3.27 -27.32
CA THR A 65 -3.05 3.64 -28.03
C THR A 65 -2.98 5.06 -28.62
N PRO A 66 -2.71 5.23 -29.94
CA PRO A 66 -2.62 6.54 -30.60
C PRO A 66 -3.97 7.29 -30.74
N MET A 67 -5.07 6.71 -30.24
CA MET A 67 -6.43 7.25 -30.34
C MET A 67 -6.86 8.12 -29.15
N SER A 68 -6.03 8.29 -28.11
CA SER A 68 -6.35 9.25 -27.04
C SER A 68 -6.07 10.68 -27.54
N ALA A 69 -6.92 11.65 -27.16
CA ALA A 69 -6.74 13.06 -27.51
C ALA A 69 -5.35 13.63 -27.13
N SER A 70 -4.68 13.01 -26.16
CA SER A 70 -3.29 13.26 -25.76
C SER A 70 -2.24 12.73 -26.76
N GLY A 71 -2.51 11.62 -27.46
CA GLY A 71 -1.57 11.01 -28.42
C GLY A 71 -1.41 11.83 -29.70
N GLN A 72 -2.49 12.42 -30.22
CA GLN A 72 -2.44 13.24 -31.45
C GLN A 72 -1.66 14.56 -31.29
N GLN A 73 -1.62 15.13 -30.08
CA GLN A 73 -0.80 16.30 -29.77
C GLN A 73 0.70 15.98 -29.65
N LEU A 74 1.06 14.73 -29.32
CA LEU A 74 2.46 14.33 -29.27
C LEU A 74 3.05 14.13 -30.67
N VAL A 75 2.33 13.47 -31.58
CA VAL A 75 2.85 13.07 -32.91
C VAL A 75 3.39 14.25 -33.74
N ASN A 76 2.92 15.47 -33.51
CA ASN A 76 3.33 16.67 -34.26
C ASN A 76 4.55 17.42 -33.67
N LEU A 77 5.14 16.99 -32.55
CA LEU A 77 6.35 17.58 -31.96
C LEU A 77 7.61 16.75 -32.25
N PRO A 78 8.83 17.34 -32.22
CA PRO A 78 10.07 16.59 -32.42
C PRO A 78 10.23 15.46 -31.39
N LEU A 79 10.78 14.31 -31.81
CA LEU A 79 10.91 13.10 -30.98
C LEU A 79 11.53 13.34 -29.60
N ARG A 80 12.46 14.30 -29.49
CA ARG A 80 13.08 14.69 -28.22
C ARG A 80 12.08 15.33 -27.25
N GLU A 81 11.17 16.16 -27.74
CA GLU A 81 10.13 16.77 -26.91
C GLU A 81 8.98 15.81 -26.62
N GLN A 82 8.61 14.94 -27.57
CA GLN A 82 7.66 13.85 -27.32
C GLN A 82 8.12 12.93 -26.20
N LEU A 83 9.37 12.46 -26.25
CA LEU A 83 9.93 11.63 -25.18
C LEU A 83 9.96 12.40 -23.86
N ARG A 84 10.42 13.66 -23.86
CA ARG A 84 10.47 14.47 -22.63
C ARG A 84 9.09 14.73 -22.02
N ARG A 85 8.08 15.01 -22.85
CA ARG A 85 6.69 15.21 -22.41
C ARG A 85 6.07 13.89 -21.94
N GLY A 86 6.33 12.81 -22.68
CA GLY A 86 5.87 11.46 -22.39
C GLY A 86 6.40 10.94 -21.07
N PHE A 87 7.71 11.00 -20.85
CA PHE A 87 8.31 10.65 -19.57
C PHE A 87 7.79 11.51 -18.41
N LYS A 88 7.55 12.81 -18.64
CA LYS A 88 6.98 13.69 -17.61
C LYS A 88 5.54 13.32 -17.25
N ASP A 89 4.71 12.99 -18.24
CA ASP A 89 3.32 12.58 -18.03
C ASP A 89 3.22 11.18 -17.41
N MET A 90 3.97 10.21 -17.94
CA MET A 90 4.08 8.86 -17.35
C MET A 90 4.56 8.92 -15.89
N GLY A 91 5.60 9.71 -15.62
CA GLY A 91 6.11 9.92 -14.27
C GLY A 91 5.08 10.59 -13.36
N SER A 92 4.34 11.59 -13.85
CA SER A 92 3.30 12.26 -13.06
C SER A 92 2.14 11.32 -12.73
N ARG A 93 1.71 10.46 -13.66
CA ARG A 93 0.63 9.48 -13.45
C ARG A 93 1.07 8.36 -12.51
N SER A 94 2.28 7.84 -12.69
CA SER A 94 2.90 6.85 -11.80
C SER A 94 3.02 7.41 -10.37
N PHE A 95 3.50 8.65 -10.22
CA PHE A 95 3.63 9.29 -8.91
C PHE A 95 2.28 9.55 -8.23
N SER A 96 1.25 9.94 -9.00
CA SER A 96 -0.12 10.05 -8.47
C SER A 96 -0.64 8.71 -7.96
N SER A 97 -0.40 7.63 -8.74
CA SER A 97 -0.78 6.28 -8.34
C SER A 97 -0.05 5.84 -7.07
N ALA A 98 1.28 6.01 -7.03
CA ALA A 98 2.12 5.73 -5.87
C ALA A 98 1.61 6.44 -4.61
N LYS A 99 1.26 7.73 -4.70
CA LYS A 99 0.70 8.49 -3.58
C LYS A 99 -0.61 7.90 -3.07
N ASN A 100 -1.52 7.53 -3.95
CA ASN A 100 -2.81 6.97 -3.56
C ASN A 100 -2.64 5.61 -2.86
N PHE A 101 -1.86 4.69 -3.43
CA PHE A 101 -1.61 3.38 -2.81
C PHE A 101 -0.79 3.49 -1.51
N GLY A 102 0.18 4.39 -1.45
CA GLY A 102 0.91 4.67 -0.21
C GLY A 102 0.02 5.25 0.88
N LEU A 103 -0.90 6.15 0.53
CA LEU A 103 -1.88 6.70 1.47
C LEU A 103 -2.83 5.62 1.99
N VAL A 104 -3.34 4.76 1.11
CA VAL A 104 -4.19 3.62 1.50
C VAL A 104 -3.45 2.70 2.48
N GLY A 105 -2.22 2.31 2.15
CA GLY A 105 -1.40 1.43 3.00
C GLY A 105 -1.10 2.05 4.36
N ALA A 106 -0.77 3.33 4.39
CA ALA A 106 -0.50 4.06 5.64
C ALA A 106 -1.76 4.17 6.53
N ILE A 107 -2.91 4.55 5.97
CA ILE A 107 -4.16 4.65 6.75
C ILE A 107 -4.58 3.28 7.25
N PHE A 108 -4.49 2.24 6.42
CA PHE A 108 -4.88 0.88 6.81
C PHE A 108 -4.02 0.35 7.96
N ALA A 109 -2.69 0.40 7.85
CA ALA A 109 -1.80 -0.08 8.91
C ALA A 109 -1.83 0.81 10.16
N GLY A 110 -1.98 2.12 10.00
CA GLY A 110 -2.09 3.06 11.11
C GLY A 110 -3.38 2.84 11.90
N THR A 111 -4.51 2.71 11.22
CA THR A 111 -5.81 2.45 11.87
C THR A 111 -5.84 1.09 12.54
N GLU A 112 -5.32 0.05 11.89
CA GLU A 112 -5.17 -1.27 12.50
C GLU A 112 -4.33 -1.20 13.78
N CYS A 113 -3.15 -0.57 13.73
CA CYS A 113 -2.28 -0.47 14.90
C CYS A 113 -2.92 0.33 16.05
N CYS A 114 -3.64 1.41 15.75
CA CYS A 114 -4.40 2.16 16.76
C CYS A 114 -5.51 1.31 17.40
N ILE A 115 -6.21 0.49 16.61
CA ILE A 115 -7.26 -0.41 17.11
C ILE A 115 -6.65 -1.55 17.95
N GLU A 116 -5.55 -2.14 17.48
CA GLU A 116 -4.79 -3.15 18.22
C GLU A 116 -4.30 -2.59 19.56
N GLY A 117 -3.74 -1.38 19.56
CA GLY A 117 -3.29 -0.70 20.78
C GLY A 117 -4.43 -0.39 21.77
N TYR A 118 -5.63 -0.08 21.27
CA TYR A 118 -6.79 0.19 22.13
C TYR A 118 -7.49 -1.08 22.65
N ARG A 119 -7.64 -2.12 21.82
CA ARG A 119 -8.35 -3.36 22.18
C ARG A 119 -7.44 -4.45 22.74
N ALA A 120 -6.12 -4.32 22.61
CA ALA A 120 -5.11 -5.32 22.99
C ALA A 120 -5.39 -6.73 22.45
N LYS A 121 -6.05 -6.83 21.29
CA LYS A 121 -6.39 -8.07 20.59
C LYS A 121 -6.08 -7.92 19.11
N ASN A 122 -5.69 -9.01 18.45
CA ASN A 122 -5.40 -9.05 17.02
C ASN A 122 -6.34 -10.04 16.31
N ASP A 123 -7.56 -9.59 16.01
CA ASP A 123 -8.63 -10.42 15.46
C ASP A 123 -9.07 -9.93 14.08
N LEU A 124 -9.78 -10.78 13.33
CA LEU A 124 -10.36 -10.49 12.01
C LEU A 124 -11.16 -9.17 11.99
N THR A 125 -11.83 -8.86 13.10
CA THR A 125 -12.63 -7.63 13.24
C THR A 125 -11.79 -6.35 13.15
N ASN A 126 -10.50 -6.41 13.52
CA ASN A 126 -9.63 -5.24 13.45
C ASN A 126 -9.27 -4.92 12.00
N GLY A 127 -8.97 -5.93 11.18
CA GLY A 127 -8.73 -5.76 9.74
C GLY A 127 -9.98 -5.24 9.02
N ILE A 128 -11.15 -5.77 9.35
CA ILE A 128 -12.44 -5.30 8.79
C ILE A 128 -12.72 -3.84 9.18
N ALA A 129 -12.53 -3.50 10.46
CA ALA A 129 -12.76 -2.13 10.95
C ALA A 129 -11.75 -1.14 10.34
N ALA A 130 -10.47 -1.51 10.30
CA ALA A 130 -9.42 -0.71 9.65
C ALA A 130 -9.71 -0.54 8.15
N GLY A 131 -10.16 -1.59 7.47
CA GLY A 131 -10.59 -1.56 6.07
C GLY A 131 -11.75 -0.59 5.87
N CYS A 132 -12.82 -0.72 6.66
CA CYS A 132 -13.96 0.20 6.59
C CYS A 132 -13.56 1.66 6.82
N ILE A 133 -12.75 1.93 7.86
CA ILE A 133 -12.28 3.29 8.17
C ILE A 133 -11.45 3.84 7.02
N THR A 134 -10.54 3.03 6.46
CA THR A 134 -9.70 3.43 5.33
C THR A 134 -10.54 3.75 4.10
N GLY A 135 -11.43 2.85 3.68
CA GLY A 135 -12.29 3.06 2.52
C GLY A 135 -13.28 4.21 2.71
N GLY A 136 -13.83 4.35 3.92
CA GLY A 136 -14.71 5.45 4.29
C GLY A 136 -14.00 6.80 4.27
N ALA A 137 -12.77 6.88 4.82
CA ALA A 137 -11.97 8.11 4.85
C ALA A 137 -11.58 8.57 3.44
N LEU A 138 -11.23 7.64 2.55
CA LEU A 138 -10.91 7.93 1.16
C LEU A 138 -12.16 8.39 0.37
N GLY A 139 -13.30 7.75 0.60
CA GLY A 139 -14.57 8.09 -0.03
C GLY A 139 -15.24 9.35 0.54
N ALA A 140 -14.85 9.81 1.73
CA ALA A 140 -15.50 10.92 2.44
C ALA A 140 -15.57 12.21 1.60
N LYS A 141 -14.52 12.53 0.84
CA LYS A 141 -14.49 13.72 -0.02
C LYS A 141 -15.39 13.60 -1.26
N ALA A 142 -15.74 12.40 -1.67
CA ALA A 142 -16.64 12.13 -2.79
C ALA A 142 -18.12 12.03 -2.36
N GLY A 143 -18.41 12.19 -1.06
CA GLY A 143 -19.77 12.20 -0.50
C GLY A 143 -20.09 10.96 0.36
N PRO A 144 -21.23 10.98 1.08
CA PRO A 144 -21.57 9.95 2.06
C PRO A 144 -21.85 8.59 1.41
N GLN A 145 -22.43 8.56 0.20
CA GLN A 145 -22.67 7.32 -0.53
C GLN A 145 -21.35 6.67 -0.97
N ALA A 146 -20.38 7.47 -1.46
CA ALA A 146 -19.06 6.98 -1.82
C ALA A 146 -18.29 6.49 -0.59
N ALA A 147 -18.41 7.15 0.56
CA ALA A 147 -17.83 6.70 1.83
C ALA A 147 -18.44 5.38 2.31
N ALA A 148 -19.76 5.20 2.19
CA ALA A 148 -20.43 3.95 2.57
C ALA A 148 -19.99 2.78 1.67
N ILE A 149 -19.98 2.99 0.35
CA ILE A 149 -19.50 1.99 -0.62
C ILE A 149 -18.02 1.68 -0.38
N GLY A 150 -17.20 2.71 -0.15
CA GLY A 150 -15.78 2.57 0.16
C GLY A 150 -15.55 1.76 1.43
N CYS A 151 -16.27 2.05 2.52
CA CYS A 151 -16.20 1.28 3.75
C CYS A 151 -16.55 -0.20 3.50
N VAL A 152 -17.70 -0.48 2.86
CA VAL A 152 -18.14 -1.86 2.62
C VAL A 152 -17.14 -2.62 1.73
N GLY A 153 -16.66 -1.99 0.65
CA GLY A 153 -15.70 -2.59 -0.28
C GLY A 153 -14.37 -2.93 0.39
N PHE A 154 -13.77 -1.98 1.11
CA PHE A 154 -12.51 -2.22 1.80
C PHE A 154 -12.67 -3.18 2.99
N ALA A 155 -13.78 -3.12 3.72
CA ALA A 155 -14.09 -4.07 4.79
C ALA A 155 -14.19 -5.50 4.26
N ALA A 156 -14.89 -5.71 3.15
CA ALA A 156 -15.03 -7.01 2.50
C ALA A 156 -13.68 -7.52 1.96
N PHE A 157 -12.89 -6.64 1.34
CA PHE A 157 -11.55 -7.01 0.85
C PHE A 157 -10.62 -7.41 2.01
N SER A 158 -10.60 -6.63 3.10
CA SER A 158 -9.82 -6.97 4.30
C SER A 158 -10.29 -8.29 4.92
N ALA A 159 -11.60 -8.53 5.02
CA ALA A 159 -12.14 -9.80 5.50
C ALA A 159 -11.67 -10.98 4.65
N ALA A 160 -11.72 -10.84 3.31
CA ALA A 160 -11.31 -11.88 2.38
C ALA A 160 -9.81 -12.20 2.54
N ILE A 161 -8.95 -11.18 2.54
CA ILE A 161 -7.51 -11.35 2.68
C ILE A 161 -7.15 -11.96 4.04
N ASP A 162 -7.69 -11.44 5.15
CA ASP A 162 -7.41 -12.01 6.47
C ASP A 162 -7.99 -13.41 6.66
N SER A 163 -9.09 -13.76 5.96
CA SER A 163 -9.61 -15.13 5.96
C SER A 163 -8.70 -16.07 5.19
N TYR A 164 -8.21 -15.65 4.02
CA TYR A 164 -7.30 -16.41 3.19
C TYR A 164 -5.98 -16.69 3.93
N MET A 165 -5.37 -15.65 4.51
CA MET A 165 -4.11 -15.76 5.26
C MET A 165 -4.22 -16.56 6.57
N ARG A 166 -5.43 -16.85 7.04
CA ARG A 166 -5.67 -17.70 8.23
C ARG A 166 -6.01 -19.15 7.86
N MET A 167 -6.31 -19.42 6.59
CA MET A 167 -6.60 -20.77 6.09
C MET A 167 -5.33 -21.52 5.70
N ASP A 168 -4.25 -20.79 5.39
CA ASP A 168 -2.90 -21.30 5.12
C ASP A 168 -2.03 -21.25 6.40
#